data_AF-A0AAN8X7B0-F1
#
_entry.id   AF-A0AAN8X7B0-F1
#
_cell.length_a   1.000
_cell.length_b   1.000
_cell.length_c   1.000
_cell.angle_alpha   90.00
_cell.angle_beta   90.00
_cell.angle_gamma   90.00
#
_symmetry.space_group_name_H-M   'P 1'
#
loop_
_entity.id
_entity.type
_entity.pdbx_description
1 polymer ?
#
loop_
_entity_poly.entity_id
_entity_poly.type
_entity_poly.pdbx_seq_one_letter_code
_entity_poly.pdbx_strand_id
1 'polypeptide(L)'
;MKVNKRPIDGNCTVTEPTTRLALVDIYKIECRNWVDPENKGISLYSVYIVSTVDGVKTPLLDIKFNPTVPHITDLILPPGIFDVMVHIVDKMEAYTVYTAKTGMEVLMPTQEQVEAANVDGKIAALSGAGNTALLTMVIAAQASVSAEEL
;
A
#
# COMPACT_ATOMS: atom_id res chain seq x y z
N MET A 1 -8.07 -4.64 -35.10
CA MET A 1 -8.33 -4.71 -33.65
C MET A 1 -8.09 -3.34 -33.06
N LYS A 2 -8.99 -2.85 -32.20
CA LYS A 2 -8.80 -1.59 -31.47
C LYS A 2 -8.10 -1.90 -30.15
N VAL A 3 -6.99 -1.23 -29.87
CA VAL A 3 -6.29 -1.34 -28.58
C VAL A 3 -7.05 -0.53 -27.54
N ASN A 4 -7.32 -1.13 -26.39
CA ASN A 4 -8.03 -0.49 -25.28
C ASN A 4 -7.16 0.60 -24.64
N LYS A 5 -7.74 1.76 -24.30
CA LYS A 5 -7.04 2.90 -23.72
C LYS A 5 -6.90 2.74 -22.22
N ARG A 6 -5.72 3.10 -21.70
CA ARG A 6 -5.43 3.05 -20.26
C ARG A 6 -6.16 4.16 -19.47
N PRO A 7 -6.35 3.97 -18.15
CA PRO A 7 -6.84 5.00 -17.24
C PRO A 7 -5.98 6.27 -17.23
N ILE A 8 -6.59 7.45 -17.06
CA ILE A 8 -5.92 8.76 -17.07
C ILE A 8 -6.44 9.70 -15.98
N ASP A 9 -5.79 10.86 -15.84
CA ASP A 9 -6.20 12.07 -15.09
C ASP A 9 -6.43 11.93 -13.57
N GLY A 10 -6.23 10.73 -13.02
CA GLY A 10 -6.30 10.50 -11.59
C GLY A 10 -5.02 10.83 -10.84
N ASN A 11 -5.10 10.74 -9.52
CA ASN A 11 -3.99 10.94 -8.61
C ASN A 11 -4.05 9.90 -7.48
N CYS A 12 -2.89 9.48 -7.00
CA CYS A 12 -2.74 8.71 -5.77
C CYS A 12 -1.71 9.38 -4.86
N THR A 13 -2.02 9.51 -3.58
CA THR A 13 -1.13 10.15 -2.60
C THR A 13 -1.00 9.29 -1.36
N VAL A 14 0.19 9.31 -0.75
CA VAL A 14 0.45 8.66 0.53
C VAL A 14 0.58 9.71 1.63
N THR A 15 -0.17 9.53 2.72
CA THR A 15 -0.04 10.30 3.95
C THR A 15 0.85 9.52 4.91
N GLU A 16 1.95 10.14 5.30
CA GLU A 16 2.91 9.60 6.24
C GLU A 16 2.53 9.96 7.69
N PRO A 17 2.65 9.04 8.64
CA PRO A 17 2.56 9.32 10.06
C PRO A 17 3.80 10.12 10.49
N THR A 18 3.71 10.84 11.62
CA THR A 18 4.82 11.68 12.11
C THR A 18 6.06 10.88 12.46
N THR A 19 5.88 9.69 13.04
CA THR A 19 6.94 8.84 13.60
C THR A 19 7.58 7.91 12.58
N ARG A 20 6.85 7.55 11.51
CA ARG A 20 7.30 6.72 10.38
C ARG A 20 7.86 5.34 10.77
N LEU A 21 7.42 4.78 11.88
CA LEU A 21 7.91 3.51 12.38
C LEU A 21 7.26 2.34 11.64
N ALA A 22 8.09 1.41 11.16
CA ALA A 22 7.62 0.14 10.60
C ALA A 22 6.79 -0.62 11.65
N LEU A 23 5.82 -1.43 11.18
CA LEU A 23 4.93 -2.27 11.99
C LEU A 23 3.96 -1.52 12.93
N VAL A 24 4.44 -0.46 13.58
CA VAL A 24 3.75 0.37 14.57
C VAL A 24 2.79 1.33 13.89
N ASP A 25 3.29 2.15 12.97
CA ASP A 25 2.49 3.21 12.38
C ASP A 25 1.59 2.73 11.23
N ILE A 26 0.56 3.53 10.97
CA ILE A 26 -0.36 3.33 9.86
C ILE A 26 -0.16 4.46 8.84
N TYR A 27 0.27 4.08 7.65
CA TYR A 27 0.33 4.94 6.48
C TYR A 27 -1.02 4.90 5.78
N LYS A 28 -1.37 5.96 5.03
CA LYS A 28 -2.65 6.00 4.31
C LYS A 28 -2.44 6.29 2.85
N ILE A 29 -3.01 5.46 1.98
CA ILE A 29 -3.05 5.73 0.55
C ILE A 29 -4.45 6.17 0.13
N GLU A 30 -4.52 7.25 -0.63
CA GLU A 30 -5.75 7.76 -1.23
C GLU A 30 -5.56 7.82 -2.74
N CYS A 31 -6.48 7.21 -3.50
CA CYS A 31 -6.52 7.33 -4.95
C CYS A 31 -7.88 7.93 -5.37
N ARG A 32 -7.87 8.85 -6.34
CA ARG A 32 -9.08 9.57 -6.78
C ARG A 32 -9.01 10.02 -8.23
N ASN A 33 -10.19 10.29 -8.79
CA ASN A 33 -10.38 10.94 -10.09
C ASN A 33 -9.79 10.18 -11.29
N TRP A 34 -9.53 8.88 -11.16
CA TRP A 34 -9.08 8.06 -12.29
C TRP A 34 -10.23 7.84 -13.27
N VAL A 35 -9.97 8.17 -14.54
CA VAL A 35 -10.96 8.07 -15.61
C VAL A 35 -10.53 6.98 -16.59
N ASP A 36 -11.45 6.06 -16.88
CA ASP A 36 -11.32 5.17 -18.03
C ASP A 36 -11.85 5.89 -19.29
N PRO A 37 -11.00 6.20 -20.29
CA PRO A 37 -11.41 6.91 -21.51
C PRO A 37 -12.47 6.21 -22.34
N GLU A 38 -12.68 4.90 -22.15
CA GLU A 38 -13.65 4.09 -22.89
C GLU A 38 -14.87 3.71 -22.04
N ASN A 39 -14.97 4.27 -20.83
CA ASN A 39 -16.12 4.18 -19.94
C ASN A 39 -16.56 2.73 -19.63
N LYS A 40 -15.60 1.81 -19.55
CA LYS A 40 -15.78 0.43 -19.03
C LYS A 40 -15.68 0.42 -17.50
N GLY A 41 -14.91 1.35 -16.97
CA GLY A 41 -14.71 1.61 -15.55
C GLY A 41 -13.42 1.00 -15.03
N ILE A 42 -12.96 1.54 -13.89
CA ILE A 42 -11.79 1.02 -13.17
C ILE A 42 -12.19 -0.24 -12.41
N SER A 43 -11.38 -1.29 -12.53
CA SER A 43 -11.62 -2.59 -11.90
C SER A 43 -10.87 -2.75 -10.59
N LEU A 44 -9.64 -2.21 -10.52
CA LEU A 44 -8.71 -2.48 -9.44
C LEU A 44 -7.61 -1.42 -9.32
N TYR A 45 -7.17 -1.18 -8.09
CA TYR A 45 -5.95 -0.46 -7.75
C TYR A 45 -5.01 -1.40 -7.01
N SER A 46 -3.93 -1.84 -7.65
CA SER A 46 -2.91 -2.70 -7.02
C SER A 46 -1.78 -1.85 -6.49
N VAL A 47 -1.54 -1.90 -5.19
CA VAL A 47 -0.54 -1.09 -4.50
C VAL A 47 0.73 -1.92 -4.28
N TYR A 48 1.87 -1.31 -4.56
CA TYR A 48 3.19 -1.89 -4.41
C TYR A 48 4.12 -0.93 -3.69
N ILE A 49 5.10 -1.48 -2.98
CA ILE A 49 6.32 -0.76 -2.62
C ILE A 49 7.47 -1.26 -3.49
N VAL A 50 8.33 -0.36 -3.91
CA VAL A 50 9.56 -0.66 -4.64
C VAL A 50 10.72 -0.15 -3.82
N SER A 51 11.57 -1.05 -3.33
CA SER A 51 12.78 -0.68 -2.60
C SER A 51 13.70 0.15 -3.48
N THR A 52 14.14 1.30 -2.98
CA THR A 52 15.04 2.18 -3.72
C THR A 52 16.50 1.70 -3.69
N VAL A 53 16.79 0.68 -2.86
CA VAL A 53 18.14 0.12 -2.69
C VAL A 53 18.43 -0.95 -3.74
N ASP A 54 17.51 -1.90 -3.93
CA ASP A 54 17.69 -3.08 -4.78
C ASP A 54 16.63 -3.18 -5.90
N GLY A 55 15.67 -2.27 -5.95
CA GLY A 55 14.60 -2.26 -6.95
C GLY A 55 13.54 -3.35 -6.75
N VAL A 56 13.57 -4.07 -5.62
CA VAL A 56 12.61 -5.15 -5.36
C VAL A 56 11.20 -4.58 -5.23
N LYS A 57 10.30 -5.11 -6.05
CA LYS A 57 8.88 -4.75 -6.06
C LYS A 57 8.07 -5.74 -5.25
N THR A 58 7.45 -5.25 -4.17
CA THR A 58 6.63 -6.06 -3.26
C THR A 58 5.16 -5.65 -3.36
N PRO A 59 4.25 -6.58 -3.67
CA PRO A 59 2.81 -6.30 -3.63
C PRO A 59 2.34 -6.11 -2.19
N LEU A 60 1.50 -5.09 -1.95
CA LEU A 60 0.88 -4.85 -0.65
C LEU A 60 -0.57 -5.30 -0.63
N LEU A 61 -1.40 -4.76 -1.53
CA LEU A 61 -2.84 -5.05 -1.57
C LEU A 61 -3.48 -4.65 -2.90
N ASP A 62 -4.68 -5.20 -3.08
CA ASP A 62 -5.60 -4.93 -4.17
C ASP A 62 -6.85 -4.22 -3.63
N ILE A 63 -7.11 -3.00 -4.09
CA ILE A 63 -8.23 -2.17 -3.63
C ILE A 63 -9.27 -2.04 -4.75
N LYS A 64 -10.53 -2.32 -4.44
CA LYS A 64 -11.65 -2.17 -5.38
C LYS A 64 -12.63 -1.14 -4.86
N PHE A 65 -12.74 -0.01 -5.57
CA PHE A 65 -13.67 1.05 -5.22
C PHE A 65 -14.05 1.89 -6.45
N ASN A 66 -15.08 2.72 -6.31
CA ASN A 66 -15.52 3.64 -7.36
C ASN A 66 -14.58 4.86 -7.44
N PRO A 67 -13.95 5.16 -8.59
CA PRO A 67 -13.01 6.29 -8.74
C PRO A 67 -13.58 7.67 -8.39
N THR A 68 -14.92 7.83 -8.39
CA THR A 68 -15.56 9.12 -8.08
C THR A 68 -15.65 9.42 -6.59
N VAL A 69 -15.43 8.42 -5.74
CA VAL A 69 -15.43 8.58 -4.28
C VAL A 69 -14.00 8.35 -3.80
N PRO A 70 -13.38 9.34 -3.12
CA PRO A 70 -12.08 9.13 -2.49
C PRO A 70 -12.13 7.92 -1.56
N HIS A 71 -11.20 7.00 -1.75
CA HIS A 71 -11.06 5.84 -0.88
C HIS A 71 -9.70 5.89 -0.22
N ILE A 72 -9.71 5.89 1.11
CA ILE A 72 -8.51 5.89 1.93
C ILE A 72 -8.31 4.47 2.44
N THR A 73 -7.12 3.92 2.21
CA THR A 73 -6.76 2.60 2.71
C THR A 73 -5.52 2.69 3.56
N ASP A 74 -5.57 1.99 4.69
CA ASP A 74 -4.46 1.89 5.62
C ASP A 74 -3.40 0.93 5.05
N LEU A 75 -2.13 1.27 5.27
CA LEU A 75 -0.95 0.49 4.90
C LEU A 75 -0.08 0.31 6.14
N ILE A 76 0.51 -0.88 6.26
CA ILE A 76 1.51 -1.19 7.29
C ILE A 76 2.73 -1.67 6.53
N LEU A 77 3.88 -1.05 6.81
CA LEU A 77 5.06 -1.16 5.96
C LEU A 77 6.23 -1.78 6.74
N PRO A 78 7.11 -2.54 6.06
CA PRO A 78 8.39 -2.95 6.60
C PRO A 78 9.36 -1.76 6.67
N PRO A 79 10.45 -1.85 7.46
CA PRO A 79 11.48 -0.82 7.48
C PRO A 79 12.22 -0.73 6.13
N GLY A 80 12.67 0.47 5.76
CA GLY A 80 13.43 0.72 4.53
C GLY A 80 13.04 2.00 3.81
N ILE A 81 13.60 2.21 2.62
CA ILE A 81 13.29 3.36 1.75
C ILE A 81 12.61 2.86 0.48
N PHE A 82 11.42 3.37 0.19
CA PHE A 82 10.55 2.86 -0.86
C PHE A 82 9.93 3.95 -1.73
N ASP A 83 9.75 3.61 -3.00
CA ASP A 83 8.74 4.26 -3.83
C ASP A 83 7.41 3.52 -3.68
N VAL A 84 6.30 4.25 -3.50
CA VAL A 84 4.96 3.67 -3.47
C VAL A 84 4.34 3.79 -4.84
N MET A 85 4.06 2.65 -5.47
CA MET A 85 3.47 2.58 -6.80
C MET A 85 2.05 2.03 -6.75
N VAL A 86 1.20 2.53 -7.64
CA VAL A 86 -0.16 2.03 -7.84
C VAL A 86 -0.33 1.68 -9.30
N HIS A 87 -0.82 0.46 -9.56
CA HIS A 87 -1.33 0.08 -10.87
C HIS A 87 -2.84 0.31 -10.86
N ILE A 88 -3.32 1.19 -11.75
CA ILE A 88 -4.73 1.46 -11.94
C ILE A 88 -5.17 0.68 -13.16
N VAL A 89 -6.01 -0.32 -12.95
CA VAL A 89 -6.41 -1.31 -13.97
C VAL A 89 -7.88 -1.11 -14.30
N ASP A 90 -8.22 -1.06 -15.59
CA ASP A 90 -9.61 -1.03 -16.03
C ASP A 90 -10.22 -2.44 -16.16
N LYS A 91 -11.49 -2.54 -16.55
CA LYS A 91 -12.16 -3.84 -16.73
C LYS A 91 -11.72 -4.62 -17.97
N MET A 92 -10.93 -4.02 -18.84
CA MET A 92 -10.39 -4.61 -20.07
C MET A 92 -8.88 -4.87 -19.95
N GLU A 93 -8.34 -4.85 -18.72
CA GLU A 93 -6.94 -5.10 -18.36
C GLU A 93 -5.93 -4.06 -18.88
N ALA A 94 -6.38 -2.92 -19.42
CA ALA A 94 -5.46 -1.81 -19.66
C ALA A 94 -5.14 -1.11 -18.33
N TYR A 95 -3.88 -0.68 -18.17
CA TYR A 95 -3.41 -0.14 -16.90
C TYR A 95 -2.52 1.09 -17.06
N THR A 96 -2.51 1.88 -16.00
CA THR A 96 -1.57 2.99 -15.78
C THR A 96 -0.78 2.71 -14.51
N VAL A 97 0.54 2.87 -14.58
CA VAL A 97 1.42 2.85 -13.40
C VAL A 97 1.60 4.28 -12.91
N TYR A 98 1.28 4.52 -11.65
CA TYR A 98 1.41 5.82 -11.00
C TYR A 98 2.32 5.70 -9.78
N THR A 99 3.25 6.65 -9.62
CA THR A 99 4.10 6.71 -8.42
C THR A 99 3.47 7.68 -7.43
N ALA A 100 2.84 7.14 -6.38
CA ALA A 100 2.12 7.91 -5.38
C ALA A 100 3.04 8.65 -4.40
N LYS A 101 4.25 8.11 -4.19
CA LYS A 101 5.28 8.71 -3.34
C LYS A 101 6.64 8.18 -3.77
N THR A 102 7.66 9.04 -3.77
CA THR A 102 9.06 8.65 -4.01
C THR A 102 9.89 8.79 -2.75
N GLY A 103 10.87 7.89 -2.57
CA GLY A 103 11.88 7.96 -1.50
C GLY A 103 11.28 8.04 -0.09
N MET A 104 10.18 7.34 0.16
CA MET A 104 9.54 7.30 1.47
C MET A 104 10.34 6.42 2.42
N GLU A 105 10.80 7.01 3.52
CA GLU A 105 11.55 6.31 4.56
C GLU A 105 10.63 5.79 5.66
N VAL A 106 10.77 4.49 5.96
CA VAL A 106 10.11 3.79 7.05
C VAL A 106 11.19 3.33 8.01
N LEU A 107 11.15 3.86 9.23
CA LEU A 107 12.18 3.68 10.25
C LEU A 107 11.99 2.37 11.01
N MET A 108 13.10 1.76 11.41
CA MET A 108 13.10 0.60 12.31
C MET A 108 12.59 1.04 13.70
N PRO A 109 11.56 0.36 14.27
CA PRO A 109 11.13 0.62 15.63
C PRO A 109 12.12 0.07 16.65
N THR A 110 12.13 0.64 17.84
CA THR A 110 12.81 0.04 19.00
C THR A 110 11.98 -1.10 19.59
N GLN A 111 12.62 -2.01 20.34
CA GLN A 111 11.95 -3.06 21.10
C GLN A 111 10.78 -2.51 21.95
N GLU A 112 11.04 -1.42 22.69
CA GLU A 112 10.02 -0.78 23.55
C GLU A 112 8.83 -0.26 22.73
N GLN A 113 9.07 0.28 21.53
CA GLN A 113 8.01 0.75 20.64
C GLN A 113 7.17 -0.42 20.08
N VAL A 114 7.80 -1.55 19.75
CA VAL A 114 7.10 -2.77 19.30
C VAL A 114 6.24 -3.34 20.41
N GLU A 115 6.77 -3.44 21.63
CA GLU A 115 6.04 -3.91 22.81
C GLU A 115 4.84 -3.00 23.14
N ALA A 116 5.05 -1.68 23.10
CA ALA A 116 3.99 -0.70 23.31
C ALA A 116 2.90 -0.74 22.22
N ALA A 117 3.23 -1.17 21.01
CA ALA A 117 2.27 -1.27 19.90
C ALA A 117 1.29 -2.46 20.01
N ASN A 118 1.52 -3.40 20.93
CA ASN A 118 0.70 -4.59 21.13
C ASN A 118 0.39 -5.31 19.80
N VAL A 119 1.44 -5.68 19.07
CA VAL A 119 1.35 -6.29 17.73
C VAL A 119 0.49 -7.55 17.74
N ASP A 120 0.59 -8.38 18.78
CA ASP A 120 -0.24 -9.59 18.93
C ASP A 120 -1.73 -9.25 19.02
N GLY A 121 -2.09 -8.21 19.78
CA GLY A 121 -3.46 -7.70 19.84
C GLY A 121 -3.95 -7.20 18.47
N LYS A 122 -3.09 -6.51 17.71
CA LYS A 122 -3.39 -6.04 16.36
C LYS A 122 -3.63 -7.20 15.39
N ILE A 123 -2.79 -8.24 15.44
CA ILE A 123 -2.94 -9.47 14.65
C ILE A 123 -4.27 -10.17 14.99
N ALA A 124 -4.56 -10.34 16.27
CA ALA A 124 -5.80 -10.98 16.73
C ALA A 124 -7.05 -10.19 16.26
N ALA A 125 -7.02 -8.87 16.36
CA ALA A 125 -8.11 -8.01 15.92
C ALA A 125 -8.32 -8.07 14.40
N LEU A 126 -7.26 -8.00 13.60
CA LEU A 126 -7.33 -8.08 12.13
C LEU A 126 -7.82 -9.45 11.67
N SER A 127 -7.33 -10.52 12.30
CA SER A 127 -7.79 -11.89 12.06
C SER A 127 -9.27 -12.06 12.39
N GLY A 128 -9.71 -11.59 13.57
CA GLY A 128 -11.11 -11.64 13.98
C GLY A 128 -12.05 -10.81 13.09
N ALA A 129 -11.56 -9.71 12.52
CA ALA A 129 -12.30 -8.89 11.56
C ALA A 129 -12.25 -9.43 10.11
N GLY A 130 -11.46 -10.47 9.84
CA GLY A 130 -11.27 -11.00 8.49
C GLY A 130 -10.52 -10.04 7.55
N ASN A 131 -9.76 -9.08 8.08
CA ASN A 131 -8.99 -8.13 7.27
C ASN A 131 -7.64 -8.73 6.87
N THR A 132 -7.71 -9.67 5.92
CA THR A 132 -6.56 -10.46 5.48
C THR A 132 -5.46 -9.61 4.84
N ALA A 133 -5.81 -8.53 4.13
CA ALA A 133 -4.82 -7.65 3.50
C ALA A 133 -3.91 -6.96 4.53
N LEU A 134 -4.50 -6.28 5.52
CA LEU A 134 -3.71 -5.66 6.59
C LEU A 134 -2.97 -6.70 7.44
N LEU A 135 -3.59 -7.87 7.68
CA LEU A 135 -2.94 -8.95 8.41
C LEU A 135 -1.65 -9.42 7.71
N THR A 136 -1.69 -9.64 6.39
CA THR A 136 -0.50 -10.02 5.63
C THR A 136 0.59 -8.94 5.69
N MET A 137 0.21 -7.66 5.60
CA MET A 137 1.15 -6.55 5.76
C MET A 137 1.79 -6.51 7.15
N VAL A 138 1.02 -6.74 8.22
CA VAL A 138 1.56 -6.83 9.59
C VAL A 138 2.56 -7.98 9.70
N ILE A 139 2.21 -9.17 9.22
CA ILE A 139 3.09 -10.34 9.28
C ILE A 139 4.39 -10.10 8.52
N ALA A 140 4.31 -9.50 7.33
CA ALA A 140 5.48 -9.16 6.53
C ALA A 140 6.38 -8.13 7.24
N ALA A 141 5.80 -7.06 7.78
CA ALA A 141 6.54 -6.05 8.53
C ALA A 141 7.17 -6.62 9.80
N GLN A 142 6.44 -7.48 10.53
CA GLN A 142 6.96 -8.15 11.73
C GLN A 142 8.14 -9.06 11.41
N ALA A 143 8.06 -9.85 10.33
CA ALA A 143 9.16 -10.71 9.91
C ALA A 143 10.43 -9.91 9.59
N SER A 144 10.30 -8.74 8.96
CA SER A 144 11.43 -7.85 8.69
C SER A 144 12.03 -7.27 9.97
N VAL A 145 11.19 -6.79 10.90
CA VAL A 145 11.66 -6.23 12.18
C VAL A 145 12.41 -7.29 13.00
N SER A 146 11.89 -8.52 13.09
CA SER A 146 12.51 -9.58 13.88
C SER A 146 13.74 -10.22 13.22
N ALA A 147 13.89 -10.14 11.89
CA ALA A 147 15.05 -10.71 11.19
C ALA A 147 16.34 -9.89 11.41
N GLU A 148 16.21 -8.62 11.74
CA GLU A 148 17.33 -7.69 11.98
C GLU A 148 17.80 -7.67 13.46
N GLU A 149 17.11 -8.40 14.34
CA GLU A 149 17.47 -8.59 15.75
C GLU A 149 18.43 -9.78 15.98
N LEU A 150 18.76 -10.54 14.92
CA LEU A 150 19.67 -11.71 14.92
C LEU A 150 21.03 -11.40 14.28
#